data_AF-A0ABD5TDT5-F1
#
_entry.id   AF-A0ABD5TDT5-F1
#
_cell.length_a   1.000
_cell.length_b   1.000
_cell.length_c   1.000
_cell.angle_alpha   90.00
_cell.angle_beta   90.00
_cell.angle_gamma   90.00
#
_symmetry.space_group_name_H-M   'P 1'
#
loop_
_entity.id
_entity.type
_entity.pdbx_description
1 polymer ?
#
loop_
_entity_poly.entity_id
_entity_poly.type
_entity_poly.pdbx_seq_one_letter_code
_entity_poly.pdbx_strand_id
1 'polypeptide(L)'
;MTRRTRTLLIATLLMVAAAVPAVGAAAAEPSAQVAPNGGHDAVAGAQPALGSTGASNAQTQADCGFPYTATDATGTEVTLDERPERVTTLNPSAAQTMWEIGGESQVVGVSQFALYLEGADSRTNVSAAGFGVSVEKVVGTNPDLVLAPNATSVETVRTLRDAGLTVFHFEESTTVAGVREKTTLIGRLTGNCEGAAEANAWMDANVEAATEATADAEDVRVLYPLGGGYIAGSETFISAMIDTAGGTNVAAERNLTGYPQINDEVVLELAPEYLVVTGSSSYLLGQEPYASTPAVENNNTVSVDRNWMNQPAPRSVVMGVRTLTEGFHPEAAAEADFQTREEAVAAMETETPTATESQPITDTPSTTTTAAVDDTPAATETSGPGFGVALAVLAVLGSALLARRER
;
A
#
# COMPACT_ATOMS: atom_id res chain seq x y z
N MET A 1 36.28 43.81 54.73
CA MET A 1 34.93 44.41 54.61
C MET A 1 34.36 43.96 53.27
N THR A 2 33.67 42.81 53.23
CA THR A 2 32.18 42.66 53.17
C THR A 2 31.59 43.20 51.86
N ARG A 3 30.79 42.47 51.06
CA ARG A 3 30.37 41.07 50.97
C ARG A 3 29.71 40.96 49.58
N ARG A 4 29.96 39.87 48.84
CA ARG A 4 29.20 39.48 47.64
C ARG A 4 27.82 38.97 48.07
N THR A 5 26.78 39.23 47.29
CA THR A 5 25.50 38.51 47.41
C THR A 5 24.97 38.17 46.02
N ARG A 6 24.91 36.87 45.74
CA ARG A 6 24.22 36.24 44.61
C ARG A 6 22.74 36.11 44.98
N THR A 7 21.85 36.41 44.04
CA THR A 7 20.42 36.17 44.17
C THR A 7 20.08 34.84 43.49
N LEU A 8 19.65 33.86 44.29
CA LEU A 8 19.01 32.61 43.88
C LEU A 8 17.53 32.74 44.24
N LEU A 9 16.64 32.55 43.26
CA LEU A 9 15.20 32.47 43.48
C LEU A 9 14.75 31.07 43.08
N ILE A 10 14.30 30.35 44.10
CA ILE A 10 13.78 28.98 44.09
C ILE A 10 12.32 29.05 43.64
N ALA A 11 11.97 28.32 42.58
CA ALA A 11 10.59 28.10 42.17
C ALA A 11 10.08 26.79 42.78
N THR A 12 9.10 26.90 43.67
CA THR A 12 8.40 25.82 44.36
C THR A 12 7.36 25.18 43.43
N LEU A 13 7.52 23.89 43.13
CA LEU A 13 6.54 23.06 42.42
C LEU A 13 5.57 22.43 43.44
N LEU A 14 4.28 22.66 43.26
CA LEU A 14 3.19 22.18 44.10
C LEU A 14 2.70 20.81 43.56
N MET A 15 3.00 19.72 44.27
CA MET A 15 2.36 18.42 44.06
C MET A 15 1.02 18.39 44.81
N VAL A 16 -0.06 18.03 44.12
CA VAL A 16 -1.33 17.63 44.73
C VAL A 16 -1.45 16.11 44.60
N ALA A 17 -1.26 15.42 45.72
CA ALA A 17 -1.59 14.01 45.89
C ALA A 17 -3.00 13.91 46.50
N ALA A 18 -3.90 13.20 45.84
CA ALA A 18 -5.19 12.81 46.40
C ALA A 18 -5.21 11.28 46.56
N ALA A 19 -5.11 10.84 47.80
CA ALA A 19 -5.33 9.46 48.22
C ALA A 19 -6.82 9.26 48.58
N VAL A 20 -7.42 8.17 48.13
CA VAL A 20 -8.73 7.68 48.57
C VAL A 20 -8.61 6.16 48.81
N PRO A 21 -9.16 5.61 49.91
CA PRO A 21 -8.74 4.32 50.45
C PRO A 21 -9.47 3.11 49.85
N ALA A 22 -8.78 1.97 49.94
CA ALA A 22 -9.30 0.64 49.66
C ALA A 22 -10.19 0.12 50.81
N VAL A 23 -11.33 -0.47 50.46
CA VAL A 23 -12.05 -1.49 51.26
C VAL A 23 -12.54 -2.55 50.27
N GLY A 24 -12.07 -3.79 50.44
CA GLY A 24 -12.47 -4.93 49.62
C GLY A 24 -13.66 -5.70 50.19
N ALA A 25 -14.39 -6.40 49.32
CA ALA A 25 -15.09 -7.64 49.63
C ALA A 25 -15.43 -8.40 48.34
N ALA A 26 -15.31 -9.72 48.43
CA ALA A 26 -15.42 -10.73 47.39
C ALA A 26 -16.81 -10.90 46.74
N ALA A 27 -16.81 -11.27 45.45
CA ALA A 27 -17.78 -12.18 44.80
C ALA A 27 -17.24 -12.50 43.37
N ALA A 28 -16.70 -13.69 43.14
CA ALA A 28 -17.39 -14.81 42.47
C ALA A 28 -17.70 -14.54 40.98
N GLU A 29 -16.77 -14.94 40.10
CA GLU A 29 -17.01 -15.09 38.66
C GLU A 29 -17.62 -16.46 38.37
N PRO A 30 -18.67 -16.56 37.52
CA PRO A 30 -19.14 -17.84 37.04
C PRO A 30 -18.39 -18.25 35.77
N SER A 31 -17.92 -19.49 35.79
CA SER A 31 -17.40 -20.24 34.65
C SER A 31 -18.48 -20.42 33.58
N ALA A 32 -18.17 -20.10 32.33
CA ALA A 32 -18.98 -20.49 31.18
C ALA A 32 -18.17 -21.43 30.28
N GLN A 33 -18.47 -22.72 30.41
CA GLN A 33 -18.07 -23.78 29.51
C GLN A 33 -18.84 -23.64 28.19
N VAL A 34 -18.15 -23.77 27.05
CA VAL A 34 -18.78 -24.01 25.74
C VAL A 34 -18.07 -25.16 25.03
N ALA A 35 -18.71 -26.31 25.05
CA ALA A 35 -18.71 -27.39 24.06
C ALA A 35 -20.07 -28.10 24.25
N PRO A 36 -20.76 -28.66 23.23
CA PRO A 36 -20.20 -29.53 22.18
C PRO A 36 -20.84 -29.30 20.78
N ASN A 37 -20.27 -29.77 19.67
CA ASN A 37 -20.52 -31.05 18.97
C ASN A 37 -19.80 -30.92 17.62
N GLY A 38 -19.09 -31.88 17.04
CA GLY A 38 -19.31 -33.32 17.09
C GLY A 38 -20.07 -33.78 15.84
N GLY A 39 -19.32 -34.07 14.77
CA GLY A 39 -19.69 -35.00 13.70
C GLY A 39 -20.47 -34.43 12.52
N HIS A 40 -19.90 -34.50 11.31
CA HIS A 40 -20.64 -34.84 10.09
C HIS A 40 -19.76 -35.73 9.21
N ASP A 41 -20.40 -36.81 8.77
CA ASP A 41 -19.88 -37.94 8.03
C ASP A 41 -19.35 -37.62 6.63
N ALA A 42 -18.38 -38.43 6.24
CA ALA A 42 -17.93 -38.58 4.86
C ALA A 42 -19.06 -39.13 3.98
N VAL A 43 -19.33 -38.45 2.85
CA VAL A 43 -20.05 -39.04 1.72
C VAL A 43 -19.33 -38.68 0.43
N ALA A 44 -18.77 -39.70 -0.21
CA ALA A 44 -18.27 -39.68 -1.57
C ALA A 44 -19.44 -39.61 -2.57
N GLY A 45 -19.29 -38.83 -3.64
CA GLY A 45 -20.27 -38.84 -4.73
C GLY A 45 -19.98 -37.87 -5.88
N ALA A 46 -19.41 -38.42 -6.96
CA ALA A 46 -19.58 -38.05 -8.36
C ALA A 46 -19.10 -36.66 -8.87
N GLN A 47 -17.95 -36.67 -9.56
CA GLN A 47 -17.56 -35.67 -10.55
C GLN A 47 -18.30 -35.90 -11.87
N PRO A 48 -18.75 -34.84 -12.57
CA PRO A 48 -18.92 -34.87 -14.01
C PRO A 48 -17.77 -34.14 -14.75
N ALA A 49 -17.36 -34.80 -15.82
CA ALA A 49 -16.44 -34.47 -16.91
C ALA A 49 -16.10 -32.99 -17.18
N LEU A 50 -14.80 -32.77 -17.36
CA LEU A 50 -14.15 -31.59 -17.92
C LEU A 50 -14.63 -31.32 -19.37
N GLY A 51 -15.40 -30.25 -19.56
CA GLY A 51 -15.54 -29.57 -20.84
C GLY A 51 -14.39 -28.58 -21.00
N SER A 52 -13.43 -28.90 -21.86
CA SER A 52 -12.41 -27.95 -22.30
C SER A 52 -13.06 -26.92 -23.23
N THR A 53 -13.38 -25.76 -22.69
CA THR A 53 -13.54 -24.53 -23.48
C THR A 53 -12.26 -23.74 -23.33
N GLY A 54 -11.48 -23.68 -24.41
CA GLY A 54 -10.20 -22.99 -24.49
C GLY A 54 -10.32 -21.56 -23.99
N ALA A 55 -9.67 -21.28 -22.86
CA ALA A 55 -9.34 -19.93 -22.46
C ALA A 55 -8.26 -19.44 -23.42
N SER A 56 -8.66 -18.54 -24.32
CA SER A 56 -7.74 -17.68 -25.04
C SER A 56 -7.00 -16.84 -24.01
N ASN A 57 -5.77 -17.23 -23.66
CA ASN A 57 -4.82 -16.36 -22.96
C ASN A 57 -4.41 -15.25 -23.92
N ALA A 58 -5.23 -14.19 -23.98
CA ALA A 58 -4.80 -12.89 -24.44
C ALA A 58 -4.31 -12.14 -23.20
N GLN A 59 -2.99 -12.03 -23.06
CA GLN A 59 -2.36 -11.10 -22.12
C GLN A 59 -2.95 -9.72 -22.39
N THR A 60 -3.70 -9.19 -21.42
CA THR A 60 -4.34 -7.89 -21.52
C THR A 60 -3.25 -6.84 -21.39
N GLN A 61 -2.81 -6.25 -22.51
CA GLN A 61 -2.20 -4.92 -22.46
C GLN A 61 -3.12 -4.06 -21.60
N ALA A 62 -2.62 -3.55 -20.48
CA ALA A 62 -3.40 -2.72 -19.58
C ALA A 62 -3.80 -1.44 -20.35
N ASP A 63 -4.99 -1.46 -20.96
CA ASP A 63 -5.52 -0.39 -21.81
C ASP A 63 -5.57 0.92 -21.03
N CYS A 64 -4.56 1.78 -21.14
CA CYS A 64 -4.40 2.99 -20.33
C CYS A 64 -5.36 4.13 -20.76
N GLY A 65 -6.48 3.78 -21.40
CA GLY A 65 -7.48 4.72 -21.89
C GLY A 65 -8.31 5.39 -20.80
N PHE A 66 -8.92 6.51 -21.20
CA PHE A 66 -9.88 7.30 -20.43
C PHE A 66 -11.22 7.35 -21.18
N PRO A 67 -12.37 7.49 -20.51
CA PRO A 67 -12.53 7.74 -19.07
C PRO A 67 -12.12 6.55 -18.20
N TYR A 68 -11.58 6.84 -17.02
CA TYR A 68 -11.22 5.82 -16.03
C TYR A 68 -11.88 6.14 -14.69
N THR A 69 -12.49 5.12 -14.10
CA THR A 69 -13.21 5.22 -12.83
C THR A 69 -12.68 4.19 -11.85
N ALA A 70 -12.42 4.63 -10.61
CA ALA A 70 -12.03 3.75 -9.52
C ALA A 70 -12.60 4.24 -8.19
N THR A 71 -12.94 3.31 -7.30
CA THR A 71 -13.35 3.62 -5.94
C THR A 71 -12.12 3.74 -5.05
N ASP A 72 -12.07 4.79 -4.25
CA ASP A 72 -10.96 5.06 -3.34
C ASP A 72 -11.21 4.53 -1.93
N ALA A 73 -10.22 4.69 -1.02
CA ALA A 73 -10.28 4.20 0.36
C ALA A 73 -11.39 4.82 1.22
N THR A 74 -12.03 5.90 0.75
CA THR A 74 -13.20 6.51 1.42
C THR A 74 -14.53 5.98 0.90
N GLY A 75 -14.51 5.03 -0.03
CA GLY A 75 -15.69 4.54 -0.75
C GLY A 75 -16.21 5.52 -1.80
N THR A 76 -15.43 6.55 -2.15
CA THR A 76 -15.82 7.54 -3.16
C THR A 76 -15.42 7.04 -4.55
N GLU A 77 -16.36 7.02 -5.48
CA GLU A 77 -16.07 6.78 -6.89
C GLU A 77 -15.43 8.04 -7.49
N VAL A 78 -14.22 7.89 -8.04
CA VAL A 78 -13.46 8.95 -8.68
C VAL A 78 -13.36 8.63 -10.16
N THR A 79 -13.87 9.53 -11.00
CA THR A 79 -13.82 9.42 -12.46
C THR A 79 -12.91 10.49 -13.03
N LEU A 80 -12.00 10.07 -13.91
CA LEU A 80 -11.16 10.93 -14.72
C LEU A 80 -11.61 10.78 -16.17
N ASP A 81 -12.14 11.83 -16.77
CA ASP A 81 -12.63 11.80 -18.15
C ASP A 81 -11.48 11.80 -19.18
N GLU A 82 -10.34 12.39 -18.80
CA GLU A 82 -9.13 12.53 -19.61
C GLU A 82 -7.89 12.27 -18.76
N ARG A 83 -6.74 12.04 -19.42
CA ARG A 83 -5.46 11.89 -18.74
C ARG A 83 -5.11 13.19 -18.02
N PRO A 84 -4.83 13.19 -16.69
CA PRO A 84 -4.48 14.40 -15.98
C PRO A 84 -3.12 14.94 -16.46
N GLU A 85 -3.01 16.23 -16.72
CA GLU A 85 -1.75 16.88 -17.09
C GLU A 85 -1.03 17.45 -15.86
N ARG A 86 -1.79 17.76 -14.80
CA ARG A 86 -1.31 18.38 -13.56
C ARG A 86 -1.68 17.54 -12.36
N VAL A 87 -0.70 16.88 -11.77
CA VAL A 87 -0.87 16.01 -10.59
C VAL A 87 -0.22 16.66 -9.37
N THR A 88 -0.92 16.67 -8.24
CA THR A 88 -0.34 17.06 -6.94
C THR A 88 -0.28 15.84 -6.02
N THR A 89 0.89 15.56 -5.45
CA THR A 89 1.12 14.43 -4.54
C THR A 89 1.26 14.92 -3.10
N LEU A 90 0.41 14.45 -2.20
CA LEU A 90 0.34 14.97 -0.82
C LEU A 90 1.39 14.38 0.14
N ASN A 91 1.95 13.23 -0.20
CA ASN A 91 2.96 12.53 0.59
C ASN A 91 4.07 11.97 -0.31
N PRO A 92 5.26 11.70 0.23
CA PRO A 92 6.41 11.35 -0.58
C PRO A 92 6.33 9.95 -1.23
N SER A 93 5.51 9.01 -0.72
CA SER A 93 5.30 7.72 -1.39
C SER A 93 4.64 7.85 -2.76
N ALA A 94 3.61 8.69 -2.88
CA ALA A 94 3.00 8.99 -4.18
C ALA A 94 3.96 9.76 -5.11
N ALA A 95 4.72 10.72 -4.56
CA ALA A 95 5.73 11.44 -5.33
C ALA A 95 6.80 10.47 -5.86
N GLN A 96 7.39 9.64 -5.00
CA GLN A 96 8.40 8.66 -5.40
C GLN A 96 7.86 7.73 -6.50
N THR A 97 6.62 7.24 -6.35
CA THR A 97 5.98 6.41 -7.38
C THR A 97 5.83 7.16 -8.72
N MET A 98 5.44 8.43 -8.71
CA MET A 98 5.36 9.22 -9.95
C MET A 98 6.72 9.36 -10.65
N TRP A 99 7.81 9.48 -9.91
CA TRP A 99 9.17 9.47 -10.48
C TRP A 99 9.55 8.09 -11.02
N GLU A 100 9.14 7.01 -10.33
CA GLU A 100 9.43 5.65 -10.82
C GLU A 100 8.68 5.27 -12.09
N ILE A 101 7.53 5.88 -12.36
CA ILE A 101 6.71 5.52 -13.53
C ILE A 101 6.88 6.51 -14.69
N GLY A 102 7.85 7.43 -14.62
CA GLY A 102 8.10 8.46 -15.64
C GLY A 102 7.05 9.57 -15.67
N GLY A 103 6.26 9.72 -14.60
CA GLY A 103 5.20 10.71 -14.46
C GLY A 103 5.63 12.02 -13.81
N GLU A 104 6.91 12.23 -13.48
CA GLU A 104 7.36 13.42 -12.72
C GLU A 104 7.13 14.75 -13.45
N SER A 105 7.00 14.71 -14.78
CA SER A 105 6.68 15.87 -15.61
C SER A 105 5.24 16.37 -15.40
N GLN A 106 4.30 15.50 -15.03
CA GLN A 106 2.93 15.86 -14.67
C GLN A 106 2.84 16.44 -13.25
N VAL A 107 3.83 16.21 -12.39
CA VAL A 107 3.75 16.61 -10.99
C VAL A 107 4.01 18.10 -10.82
N VAL A 108 3.02 18.83 -10.30
CA VAL A 108 3.07 20.30 -10.09
C VAL A 108 3.19 20.71 -8.63
N GLY A 109 2.88 19.79 -7.71
CA GLY A 109 2.92 20.01 -6.26
C GLY A 109 3.38 18.78 -5.49
N VAL A 110 4.26 18.98 -4.50
CA VAL A 110 4.82 17.92 -3.66
C VAL A 110 4.89 18.33 -2.20
N SER A 111 4.88 17.36 -1.30
CA SER A 111 5.22 17.60 0.11
C SER A 111 6.70 17.95 0.28
N GLN A 112 7.07 18.62 1.37
CA GLN A 112 8.45 18.94 1.69
C GLN A 112 9.33 17.70 1.87
N PHE A 113 8.70 16.56 2.20
CA PHE A 113 9.39 15.30 2.41
C PHE A 113 9.75 14.58 1.10
N ALA A 114 9.31 15.11 -0.05
CA ALA A 114 9.64 14.60 -1.38
C ALA A 114 10.70 15.47 -2.09
N LEU A 115 11.17 16.56 -1.48
CA LEU A 115 12.13 17.50 -2.10
C LEU A 115 13.53 16.92 -2.31
N TYR A 116 13.80 15.71 -1.79
CA TYR A 116 15.03 14.97 -2.08
C TYR A 116 15.02 14.33 -3.48
N LEU A 117 13.85 14.19 -4.10
CA LEU A 117 13.71 13.66 -5.45
C LEU A 117 14.29 14.65 -6.46
N GLU A 118 14.99 14.13 -7.47
CA GLU A 118 15.65 14.96 -8.47
C GLU A 118 14.64 15.88 -9.17
N GLY A 119 14.94 17.18 -9.18
CA GLY A 119 14.10 18.22 -9.78
C GLY A 119 12.80 18.56 -9.03
N ALA A 120 12.51 17.91 -7.89
CA ALA A 120 11.29 18.18 -7.11
C ALA A 120 11.28 19.56 -6.44
N ASP A 121 12.44 20.17 -6.24
CA ASP A 121 12.62 21.52 -5.70
C ASP A 121 12.03 22.62 -6.60
N SER A 122 11.87 22.32 -7.89
CA SER A 122 11.18 23.20 -8.84
C SER A 122 9.64 23.14 -8.74
N ARG A 123 9.09 22.18 -7.99
CA ARG A 123 7.63 22.01 -7.81
C ARG A 123 7.12 22.82 -6.63
N THR A 124 5.81 23.08 -6.59
CA THR A 124 5.22 23.80 -5.46
C THR A 124 5.26 22.94 -4.20
N ASN A 125 5.90 23.42 -3.13
CA ASN A 125 5.82 22.76 -1.83
C ASN A 125 4.44 23.01 -1.19
N VAL A 126 3.58 21.99 -1.19
CA VAL A 126 2.20 22.05 -0.68
C VAL A 126 2.05 21.74 0.81
N SER A 127 3.16 21.67 1.55
CA SER A 127 3.13 21.42 3.01
C SER A 127 2.56 22.62 3.78
N ALA A 128 1.86 22.32 4.87
CA ALA A 128 1.51 23.32 5.88
C ALA A 128 2.77 23.87 6.56
N ALA A 129 2.64 24.96 7.34
CA ALA A 129 3.75 25.50 8.13
C ALA A 129 4.22 24.55 9.26
N GLY A 130 3.39 23.56 9.63
CA GLY A 130 3.71 22.47 10.53
C GLY A 130 3.57 21.12 9.84
N PHE A 131 3.04 20.12 10.55
CA PHE A 131 2.73 18.83 9.94
C PHE A 131 1.45 18.90 9.10
N GLY A 132 1.45 18.19 7.97
CA GLY A 132 0.28 18.07 7.09
C GLY A 132 0.34 18.93 5.82
N VAL A 133 -0.82 19.09 5.21
CA VAL A 133 -1.02 19.68 3.87
C VAL A 133 -1.66 21.07 4.00
N SER A 134 -1.22 22.03 3.20
CA SER A 134 -1.92 23.32 3.06
C SER A 134 -2.89 23.24 1.89
N VAL A 135 -4.19 23.32 2.20
CA VAL A 135 -5.27 23.27 1.21
C VAL A 135 -5.13 24.40 0.20
N GLU A 136 -4.83 25.62 0.63
CA GLU A 136 -4.68 26.78 -0.25
C GLU A 136 -3.54 26.60 -1.24
N LYS A 137 -2.42 26.01 -0.80
CA LYS A 137 -1.30 25.73 -1.69
C LYS A 137 -1.64 24.64 -2.70
N VAL A 138 -2.33 23.58 -2.29
CA VAL A 138 -2.79 22.53 -3.22
C VAL A 138 -3.74 23.13 -4.25
N VAL A 139 -4.75 23.91 -3.85
CA VAL A 139 -5.65 24.62 -4.77
C VAL A 139 -4.87 25.53 -5.72
N GLY A 140 -3.88 26.25 -5.20
CA GLY A 140 -2.99 27.11 -5.99
C GLY A 140 -2.16 26.37 -7.05
N THR A 141 -1.98 25.06 -6.92
CA THR A 141 -1.35 24.25 -7.98
C THR A 141 -2.28 23.93 -9.15
N ASN A 142 -3.58 24.26 -9.07
CA ASN A 142 -4.59 23.94 -10.08
C ASN A 142 -4.43 22.51 -10.65
N PRO A 143 -4.50 21.46 -9.80
CA PRO A 143 -4.30 20.09 -10.24
C PRO A 143 -5.57 19.51 -10.87
N ASP A 144 -5.40 18.65 -11.87
CA ASP A 144 -6.47 17.82 -12.43
C ASP A 144 -6.73 16.61 -11.52
N LEU A 145 -5.69 16.15 -10.82
CA LEU A 145 -5.75 15.04 -9.87
C LEU A 145 -4.84 15.29 -8.66
N VAL A 146 -5.35 15.03 -7.47
CA VAL A 146 -4.58 14.98 -6.23
C VAL A 146 -4.43 13.53 -5.76
N LEU A 147 -3.20 13.06 -5.64
CA LEU A 147 -2.87 11.75 -5.08
C LEU A 147 -2.64 11.88 -3.56
N ALA A 148 -3.53 11.28 -2.78
CA ALA A 148 -3.52 11.33 -1.32
C ALA A 148 -3.25 9.94 -0.70
N PRO A 149 -2.00 9.61 -0.36
CA PRO A 149 -1.71 8.37 0.37
C PRO A 149 -2.44 8.28 1.72
N ASN A 150 -2.60 7.07 2.26
CA ASN A 150 -3.32 6.77 3.51
C ASN A 150 -2.93 7.63 4.73
N ALA A 151 -1.70 8.13 4.77
CA ALA A 151 -1.24 9.04 5.82
C ALA A 151 -1.92 10.43 5.76
N THR A 152 -2.56 10.79 4.65
CA THR A 152 -3.43 11.96 4.56
C THR A 152 -4.72 11.68 5.30
N SER A 153 -5.13 12.54 6.23
CA SER A 153 -6.38 12.33 6.97
C SER A 153 -7.60 12.42 6.06
N VAL A 154 -8.63 11.62 6.35
CA VAL A 154 -9.93 11.68 5.65
C VAL A 154 -10.54 13.09 5.70
N GLU A 155 -10.34 13.82 6.80
CA GLU A 155 -10.77 15.22 6.92
C GLU A 155 -10.04 16.15 5.94
N THR A 156 -8.74 15.96 5.74
CA THR A 156 -7.96 16.70 4.73
C THR A 156 -8.46 16.39 3.33
N VAL A 157 -8.69 15.09 3.01
CA VAL A 157 -9.26 14.66 1.73
C VAL A 157 -10.63 15.32 1.50
N ARG A 158 -11.51 15.30 2.51
CA ARG A 158 -12.83 15.93 2.45
C ARG A 158 -12.72 17.43 2.18
N THR A 159 -11.81 18.12 2.88
CA THR A 159 -11.60 19.57 2.71
C THR A 159 -11.11 19.93 1.31
N LEU A 160 -10.21 19.13 0.74
CA LEU A 160 -9.74 19.32 -0.64
C LEU A 160 -10.86 19.10 -1.67
N ARG A 161 -11.71 18.09 -1.46
CA ARG A 161 -12.90 17.84 -2.30
C ARG A 161 -13.95 18.94 -2.17
N ASP A 162 -14.21 19.43 -0.96
CA ASP A 162 -15.12 20.56 -0.71
C ASP A 162 -14.62 21.84 -1.41
N ALA A 163 -13.30 21.95 -1.64
CA ALA A 163 -12.68 23.01 -2.43
C ALA A 163 -12.76 22.78 -3.96
N GLY A 164 -13.43 21.72 -4.41
CA GLY A 164 -13.67 21.42 -5.82
C GLY A 164 -12.57 20.62 -6.52
N LEU A 165 -11.63 20.02 -5.77
CA LEU A 165 -10.54 19.24 -6.36
C LEU A 165 -10.93 17.76 -6.51
N THR A 166 -10.47 17.13 -7.60
CA THR A 166 -10.48 15.68 -7.76
C THR A 166 -9.36 15.07 -6.92
N VAL A 167 -9.72 14.29 -5.89
CA VAL A 167 -8.76 13.67 -4.96
C VAL A 167 -8.99 12.16 -4.95
N PHE A 168 -7.92 11.39 -5.14
CA PHE A 168 -7.92 9.95 -4.94
C PHE A 168 -7.19 9.59 -3.65
N HIS A 169 -7.91 9.00 -2.69
CA HIS A 169 -7.35 8.57 -1.40
C HIS A 169 -6.99 7.08 -1.43
N PHE A 170 -5.73 6.75 -1.17
CA PHE A 170 -5.24 5.37 -1.22
C PHE A 170 -5.39 4.66 0.12
N GLU A 171 -5.63 3.35 0.06
CA GLU A 171 -5.52 2.48 1.21
C GLU A 171 -4.07 2.38 1.69
N GLU A 172 -3.91 1.88 2.91
CA GLU A 172 -2.59 1.59 3.45
C GLU A 172 -1.99 0.37 2.76
N SER A 173 -0.75 0.50 2.30
CA SER A 173 0.02 -0.60 1.70
C SER A 173 1.03 -1.09 2.73
N THR A 174 0.72 -2.19 3.40
CA THR A 174 1.58 -2.81 4.43
C THR A 174 2.44 -3.95 3.89
N THR A 175 2.26 -4.33 2.61
CA THR A 175 2.95 -5.44 1.95
C THR A 175 3.59 -5.00 0.64
N VAL A 176 4.57 -5.77 0.16
CA VAL A 176 5.17 -5.59 -1.18
C VAL A 176 4.13 -5.69 -2.28
N ALA A 177 3.21 -6.67 -2.19
CA ALA A 177 2.10 -6.81 -3.12
C ALA A 177 1.18 -5.56 -3.12
N GLY A 178 0.89 -4.98 -1.95
CA GLY A 178 0.13 -3.74 -1.86
C GLY A 178 0.83 -2.55 -2.51
N VAL A 179 2.18 -2.49 -2.46
CA VAL A 179 2.95 -1.48 -3.20
C VAL A 179 2.84 -1.69 -4.71
N ARG A 180 2.89 -2.94 -5.18
CA ARG A 180 2.70 -3.30 -6.59
C ARG A 180 1.35 -2.82 -7.11
N GLU A 181 0.28 -3.20 -6.40
CA GLU A 181 -1.11 -2.85 -6.77
C GLU A 181 -1.31 -1.33 -6.79
N LYS A 182 -0.80 -0.63 -5.77
CA LYS A 182 -0.86 0.83 -5.71
C LYS A 182 -0.09 1.49 -6.86
N THR A 183 1.07 0.95 -7.24
CA THR A 183 1.86 1.44 -8.37
C THR A 183 1.10 1.29 -9.67
N THR A 184 0.49 0.12 -9.92
CA THR A 184 -0.40 -0.11 -11.07
C THR A 184 -1.56 0.89 -11.07
N LEU A 185 -2.24 1.07 -9.93
CA LEU A 185 -3.36 2.00 -9.81
C LEU A 185 -2.96 3.46 -10.08
N ILE A 186 -1.80 3.90 -9.58
CA ILE A 186 -1.27 5.23 -9.88
C ILE A 186 -0.98 5.35 -11.39
N GLY A 187 -0.39 4.32 -12.01
CA GLY A 187 -0.20 4.25 -13.47
C GLY A 187 -1.51 4.41 -14.23
N ARG A 188 -2.58 3.70 -13.82
CA ARG A 188 -3.93 3.82 -14.38
C ARG A 188 -4.50 5.24 -14.26
N LEU A 189 -4.46 5.81 -13.06
CA LEU A 189 -5.01 7.13 -12.77
C LEU A 189 -4.29 8.26 -13.53
N THR A 190 -3.02 8.07 -13.86
CA THR A 190 -2.16 9.13 -14.44
C THR A 190 -1.83 8.93 -15.91
N GLY A 191 -2.25 7.81 -16.50
CA GLY A 191 -1.95 7.47 -17.89
C GLY A 191 -0.52 6.96 -18.10
N ASN A 192 0.15 6.47 -17.04
CA ASN A 192 1.53 5.98 -17.05
C ASN A 192 1.60 4.47 -16.80
N CYS A 193 0.75 3.69 -17.48
CA CYS A 193 0.61 2.25 -17.25
C CYS A 193 1.88 1.45 -17.59
N GLU A 194 2.56 1.81 -18.68
CA GLU A 194 3.81 1.17 -19.10
C GLU A 194 4.91 1.37 -18.06
N GLY A 195 5.17 2.61 -17.65
CA GLY A 195 6.13 2.91 -16.59
C GLY A 195 5.78 2.26 -15.25
N ALA A 196 4.50 2.07 -14.93
CA ALA A 196 4.05 1.30 -13.76
C ALA A 196 4.33 -0.19 -13.88
N ALA A 197 4.15 -0.79 -15.07
CA ALA A 197 4.48 -2.18 -15.33
C ALA A 197 6.00 -2.42 -15.21
N GLU A 198 6.82 -1.55 -15.81
CA GLU A 198 8.28 -1.58 -15.69
C GLU A 198 8.75 -1.44 -14.24
N ALA A 199 8.21 -0.46 -13.50
CA ALA A 199 8.59 -0.24 -12.11
C ALA A 199 8.25 -1.45 -11.23
N ASN A 200 7.11 -2.09 -11.50
CA ASN A 200 6.73 -3.32 -10.82
C ASN A 200 7.61 -4.50 -11.24
N ALA A 201 7.96 -4.67 -12.52
CA ALA A 201 8.87 -5.72 -12.96
C ALA A 201 10.24 -5.60 -12.28
N TRP A 202 10.79 -4.39 -12.21
CA TRP A 202 12.03 -4.10 -11.50
C TRP A 202 11.96 -4.39 -10.01
N MET A 203 10.86 -3.99 -9.36
CA MET A 203 10.62 -4.28 -7.95
C MET A 203 10.60 -5.79 -7.70
N ASP A 204 9.90 -6.52 -8.53
CA ASP A 204 9.69 -7.95 -8.36
C ASP A 204 10.94 -8.79 -8.60
N ALA A 205 11.73 -8.47 -9.62
CA ALA A 205 13.01 -9.14 -9.83
C ALA A 205 13.94 -9.02 -8.62
N ASN A 206 13.95 -7.85 -7.96
CA ASN A 206 14.81 -7.63 -6.78
C ASN A 206 14.23 -8.25 -5.49
N VAL A 207 12.91 -8.34 -5.38
CA VAL A 207 12.25 -9.08 -4.29
C VAL A 207 12.56 -10.56 -4.42
N GLU A 208 12.40 -11.12 -5.63
CA GLU A 208 12.72 -12.51 -5.94
C GLU A 208 14.20 -12.81 -5.61
N ALA A 209 15.13 -12.01 -6.13
CA ALA A 209 16.56 -12.17 -5.87
C ALA A 209 16.90 -12.20 -4.37
N ALA A 210 16.31 -11.33 -3.55
CA ALA A 210 16.53 -11.34 -2.10
C ALA A 210 15.94 -12.58 -1.44
N THR A 211 14.70 -12.95 -1.79
CA THR A 211 14.03 -14.12 -1.20
C THR A 211 14.71 -15.43 -1.56
N GLU A 212 15.21 -15.57 -2.79
CA GLU A 212 15.95 -16.76 -3.22
C GLU A 212 17.30 -16.85 -2.53
N ALA A 213 18.05 -15.74 -2.47
CA ALA A 213 19.35 -15.71 -1.82
C ALA A 213 19.27 -16.05 -0.33
N THR A 214 18.18 -15.65 0.34
CA THR A 214 18.00 -15.83 1.78
C THR A 214 17.19 -17.07 2.17
N ALA A 215 16.75 -17.88 1.19
CA ALA A 215 15.88 -19.03 1.44
C ALA A 215 16.49 -20.08 2.40
N ASP A 216 17.81 -20.27 2.31
CA ASP A 216 18.58 -21.21 3.15
C ASP A 216 19.47 -20.49 4.20
N ALA A 217 19.34 -19.17 4.34
CA ALA A 217 20.10 -18.38 5.31
C ALA A 217 19.61 -18.62 6.74
N GLU A 218 20.47 -18.39 7.73
CA GLU A 218 20.06 -18.40 9.14
C GLU A 218 19.09 -17.25 9.39
N ASP A 219 17.97 -17.51 10.05
CA ASP A 219 17.01 -16.45 10.39
C ASP A 219 17.62 -15.48 11.43
N VAL A 220 17.53 -14.17 11.17
CA VAL A 220 18.07 -13.14 12.08
C VAL A 220 16.96 -12.34 12.73
N ARG A 221 17.07 -12.12 14.04
CA ARG A 221 16.08 -11.39 14.84
C ARG A 221 16.28 -9.88 14.73
N VAL A 222 15.35 -9.17 14.12
CA VAL A 222 15.46 -7.74 13.79
C VAL A 222 14.46 -6.90 14.56
N LEU A 223 14.88 -5.73 15.07
CA LEU A 223 13.99 -4.68 15.57
C LEU A 223 14.21 -3.36 14.83
N TYR A 224 13.12 -2.67 14.47
CA TYR A 224 13.13 -1.32 13.91
C TYR A 224 12.52 -0.31 14.89
N PRO A 225 13.33 0.45 15.65
CA PRO A 225 12.82 1.49 16.53
C PRO A 225 12.66 2.84 15.82
N LEU A 226 11.55 3.52 16.11
CA LEU A 226 11.22 4.86 15.60
C LEU A 226 11.53 5.98 16.61
N GLY A 227 11.87 5.62 17.85
CA GLY A 227 12.14 6.55 18.95
C GLY A 227 10.90 6.83 19.80
N GLY A 228 11.13 7.37 21.01
CA GLY A 228 10.04 7.64 21.97
C GLY A 228 9.27 6.39 22.43
N GLY A 229 9.89 5.21 22.33
CA GLY A 229 9.27 3.91 22.63
C GLY A 229 8.49 3.29 21.46
N TYR A 230 8.34 3.98 20.33
CA TYR A 230 7.66 3.42 19.16
C TYR A 230 8.57 2.47 18.38
N ILE A 231 8.00 1.33 17.95
CA ILE A 231 8.64 0.33 17.11
C ILE A 231 7.76 -0.03 15.92
N ALA A 232 8.33 -0.62 14.87
CA ALA A 232 7.55 -1.20 13.78
C ALA A 232 7.15 -2.64 14.11
N GLY A 233 5.86 -2.87 14.31
CA GLY A 233 5.25 -4.18 14.53
C GLY A 233 4.90 -4.91 13.24
N SER A 234 4.20 -6.03 13.40
CA SER A 234 3.49 -6.73 12.33
C SER A 234 2.48 -5.83 11.60
N GLU A 235 2.05 -6.25 10.41
CA GLU A 235 1.13 -5.47 9.55
C GLU A 235 1.67 -4.07 9.22
N THR A 236 2.99 -3.96 9.06
CA THR A 236 3.63 -2.72 8.58
C THR A 236 4.48 -3.00 7.35
N PHE A 237 4.61 -1.99 6.49
CA PHE A 237 5.53 -2.03 5.35
C PHE A 237 6.98 -2.34 5.78
N ILE A 238 7.41 -1.82 6.94
CA ILE A 238 8.73 -2.09 7.50
C ILE A 238 8.90 -3.57 7.85
N SER A 239 7.88 -4.20 8.46
CA SER A 239 7.93 -5.64 8.73
C SER A 239 8.04 -6.43 7.43
N ALA A 240 7.23 -6.10 6.42
CA ALA A 240 7.29 -6.80 5.13
C ALA A 240 8.67 -6.69 4.45
N MET A 241 9.35 -5.55 4.55
CA MET A 241 10.71 -5.41 4.03
C MET A 241 11.74 -6.23 4.81
N ILE A 242 11.63 -6.28 6.15
CA ILE A 242 12.48 -7.11 7.00
C ILE A 242 12.31 -8.59 6.61
N ASP A 243 11.06 -9.05 6.51
CA ASP A 243 10.72 -10.43 6.16
C ASP A 243 11.23 -10.78 4.75
N THR A 244 11.07 -9.88 3.78
CA THR A 244 11.55 -10.08 2.39
C THR A 244 13.08 -10.18 2.31
N ALA A 245 13.79 -9.51 3.22
CA ALA A 245 15.25 -9.52 3.27
C ALA A 245 15.83 -10.70 4.09
N GLY A 246 15.00 -11.68 4.48
CA GLY A 246 15.42 -12.85 5.23
C GLY A 246 15.66 -12.58 6.72
N GLY A 247 15.08 -11.52 7.28
CA GLY A 247 15.07 -11.29 8.72
C GLY A 247 13.69 -11.51 9.33
N THR A 248 13.62 -11.75 10.63
CA THR A 248 12.38 -11.86 11.39
C THR A 248 12.19 -10.64 12.28
N ASN A 249 11.09 -9.91 12.09
CA ASN A 249 10.72 -8.81 12.98
C ASN A 249 10.30 -9.31 14.37
N VAL A 250 11.14 -9.10 15.39
CA VAL A 250 10.87 -9.57 16.77
C VAL A 250 9.60 -9.00 17.39
N ALA A 251 9.17 -7.82 16.92
CA ALA A 251 7.89 -7.23 17.35
C ALA A 251 6.70 -8.05 16.86
N ALA A 252 6.79 -8.59 15.63
CA ALA A 252 5.76 -9.44 15.04
C ALA A 252 5.64 -10.78 15.79
N GLU A 253 6.76 -11.38 16.22
CA GLU A 253 6.74 -12.60 17.04
C GLU A 253 5.95 -12.45 18.36
N ARG A 254 5.90 -11.23 18.89
CA ARG A 254 5.14 -10.88 20.11
C ARG A 254 3.72 -10.40 19.81
N ASN A 255 3.24 -10.51 18.57
CA ASN A 255 1.95 -9.98 18.11
C ASN A 255 1.78 -8.49 18.39
N LEU A 256 2.87 -7.72 18.34
CA LEU A 256 2.82 -6.27 18.36
C LEU A 256 2.52 -5.81 16.95
N THR A 257 1.40 -5.09 16.76
CA THR A 257 0.87 -4.73 15.43
C THR A 257 0.91 -3.22 15.21
N GLY A 258 1.18 -2.80 13.97
CA GLY A 258 1.27 -1.40 13.59
C GLY A 258 2.50 -0.72 14.20
N TYR A 259 2.30 0.44 14.83
CA TYR A 259 3.38 1.20 15.48
C TYR A 259 3.10 1.36 16.98
N PRO A 260 3.21 0.30 17.79
CA PRO A 260 2.93 0.38 19.21
C PRO A 260 4.05 1.11 19.95
N GLN A 261 3.68 1.79 21.02
CA GLN A 261 4.62 2.32 21.99
C GLN A 261 4.86 1.28 23.08
N ILE A 262 6.12 0.89 23.26
CA ILE A 262 6.56 -0.08 24.27
C ILE A 262 7.49 0.57 25.30
N ASN A 263 7.65 -0.08 26.45
CA ASN A 263 8.58 0.35 27.49
C ASN A 263 9.97 -0.29 27.31
N ASP A 264 10.91 0.16 28.12
CA ASP A 264 12.31 -0.23 28.03
C ASP A 264 12.50 -1.72 28.32
N GLU A 265 11.74 -2.28 29.26
CA GLU A 265 11.79 -3.70 29.60
C GLU A 265 11.40 -4.59 28.41
N VAL A 266 10.35 -4.22 27.67
CA VAL A 266 9.92 -4.97 26.48
C VAL A 266 11.00 -4.92 25.38
N VAL A 267 11.69 -3.79 25.18
CA VAL A 267 12.79 -3.72 24.19
C VAL A 267 13.90 -4.71 24.54
N LEU A 268 14.28 -4.82 25.82
CA LEU A 268 15.30 -5.75 26.28
C LEU A 268 14.83 -7.21 26.16
N GLU A 269 13.57 -7.51 26.46
CA GLU A 269 12.98 -8.85 26.31
C GLU A 269 12.85 -9.34 24.86
N LEU A 270 12.71 -8.41 23.91
CA LEU A 270 12.68 -8.74 22.48
C LEU A 270 14.03 -9.29 22.00
N ALA A 271 15.12 -8.92 22.70
CA ALA A 271 16.49 -9.37 22.47
C ALA A 271 16.85 -9.44 20.96
N PRO A 272 16.80 -8.31 20.23
CA PRO A 272 17.11 -8.30 18.81
C PRO A 272 18.59 -8.60 18.58
N GLU A 273 18.88 -9.38 17.54
CA GLU A 273 20.23 -9.62 17.02
C GLU A 273 20.70 -8.51 16.09
N TYR A 274 19.75 -7.80 15.45
CA TYR A 274 20.01 -6.63 14.63
C TYR A 274 19.08 -5.47 14.98
N LEU A 275 19.63 -4.25 15.00
CA LEU A 275 18.84 -3.02 14.95
C LEU A 275 18.93 -2.41 13.55
N VAL A 276 17.77 -2.19 12.92
CA VAL A 276 17.69 -1.37 11.72
C VAL A 276 17.39 0.06 12.13
N VAL A 277 18.28 0.98 11.77
CA VAL A 277 18.15 2.41 12.05
C VAL A 277 18.20 3.23 10.78
N THR A 278 17.76 4.47 10.88
CA THR A 278 17.90 5.47 9.82
C THR A 278 18.78 6.61 10.31
N GLY A 279 19.18 7.51 9.41
CA GLY A 279 19.90 8.73 9.80
C GLY A 279 19.20 9.52 10.93
N SER A 280 17.86 9.51 10.98
CA SER A 280 17.08 10.16 12.03
C SER A 280 16.97 9.37 13.33
N SER A 281 17.18 8.05 13.34
CA SER A 281 17.05 7.19 14.53
C SER A 281 18.39 6.61 15.02
N SER A 282 19.50 6.91 14.36
CA SER A 282 20.85 6.44 14.72
C SER A 282 21.28 6.85 16.14
N TYR A 283 20.75 7.95 16.67
CA TYR A 283 21.01 8.40 18.04
C TYR A 283 20.54 7.39 19.10
N LEU A 284 19.60 6.50 18.77
CA LEU A 284 19.08 5.48 19.68
C LEU A 284 20.14 4.45 20.04
N LEU A 285 21.12 4.19 19.17
CA LEU A 285 22.18 3.21 19.41
C LEU A 285 23.01 3.53 20.66
N GLY A 286 23.05 4.80 21.09
CA GLY A 286 23.74 5.25 22.31
C GLY A 286 22.82 5.48 23.51
N GLN A 287 21.54 5.09 23.44
CA GLN A 287 20.55 5.32 24.49
C GLN A 287 20.00 3.99 25.02
N GLU A 288 19.80 3.92 26.33
CA GLU A 288 18.98 2.85 26.91
C GLU A 288 17.54 2.94 26.39
N PRO A 289 16.87 1.80 26.17
CA PRO A 289 17.35 0.43 26.39
C PRO A 289 18.19 -0.14 25.23
N TYR A 290 18.20 0.52 24.07
CA TYR A 290 18.77 -0.01 22.83
C TYR A 290 20.27 -0.29 22.94
N ALA A 291 21.01 0.55 23.66
CA ALA A 291 22.44 0.38 23.89
C ALA A 291 22.80 -0.94 24.61
N SER A 292 21.86 -1.50 25.38
CA SER A 292 22.01 -2.76 26.11
C SER A 292 21.40 -3.98 25.38
N THR A 293 21.00 -3.83 24.12
CA THR A 293 20.48 -4.96 23.32
C THR A 293 21.62 -5.79 22.72
N PRO A 294 21.43 -7.10 22.48
CA PRO A 294 22.45 -7.93 21.84
C PRO A 294 22.94 -7.35 20.50
N ALA A 295 22.03 -6.75 19.72
CA ALA A 295 22.34 -6.05 18.49
C ALA A 295 23.42 -4.96 18.65
N VAL A 296 23.27 -4.05 19.62
CA VAL A 296 24.25 -2.96 19.81
C VAL A 296 25.53 -3.48 20.44
N GLU A 297 25.44 -4.38 21.42
CA GLU A 297 26.62 -4.98 22.07
C GLU A 297 27.51 -5.74 21.08
N ASN A 298 26.91 -6.41 20.08
CA ASN A 298 27.60 -7.14 19.03
C ASN A 298 27.93 -6.29 17.79
N ASN A 299 27.58 -5.00 17.79
CA ASN A 299 27.75 -4.08 16.66
C ASN A 299 27.01 -4.55 15.37
N ASN A 300 25.86 -5.19 15.55
CA ASN A 300 24.96 -5.65 14.51
C ASN A 300 23.87 -4.58 14.26
N THR A 301 24.24 -3.53 13.54
CA THR A 301 23.32 -2.44 13.19
C THR A 301 23.31 -2.23 11.69
N VAL A 302 22.11 -2.16 11.10
CA VAL A 302 21.95 -1.84 9.67
C VAL A 302 21.40 -0.42 9.56
N SER A 303 22.13 0.46 8.87
CA SER A 303 21.68 1.82 8.61
C SER A 303 21.08 1.91 7.21
N VAL A 304 19.81 2.30 7.11
CA VAL A 304 19.10 2.43 5.83
C VAL A 304 18.62 3.87 5.64
N ASP A 305 18.52 4.32 4.38
CA ASP A 305 17.91 5.62 4.08
C ASP A 305 16.44 5.64 4.55
N ARG A 306 16.07 6.68 5.31
CA ARG A 306 14.70 6.85 5.82
C ARG A 306 13.66 6.86 4.71
N ASN A 307 14.01 7.40 3.54
CA ASN A 307 13.13 7.50 2.40
C ASN A 307 12.81 6.14 1.80
N TRP A 308 13.66 5.13 1.98
CA TRP A 308 13.41 3.76 1.54
C TRP A 308 12.64 2.97 2.60
N MET A 309 12.88 3.23 3.89
CA MET A 309 12.17 2.49 4.95
C MET A 309 10.77 2.99 5.24
N ASN A 310 10.48 4.28 5.03
CA ASN A 310 9.25 4.91 5.52
C ASN A 310 8.32 5.41 4.39
N GLN A 311 8.56 5.02 3.13
CA GLN A 311 7.75 5.45 1.98
C GLN A 311 7.41 4.25 1.08
N PRO A 312 6.25 3.61 1.25
CA PRO A 312 5.89 2.44 0.42
C PRO A 312 5.78 2.84 -1.07
N ALA A 313 6.78 2.44 -1.86
CA ALA A 313 6.95 2.74 -3.29
C ALA A 313 7.99 1.78 -3.92
N PRO A 314 8.03 1.59 -5.26
CA PRO A 314 8.90 0.59 -5.89
C PRO A 314 10.39 0.73 -5.55
N ARG A 315 10.96 1.94 -5.69
CA ARG A 315 12.35 2.20 -5.33
C ARG A 315 12.65 1.95 -3.86
N SER A 316 11.69 2.23 -2.98
CA SER A 316 11.84 1.99 -1.55
C SER A 316 11.91 0.49 -1.23
N VAL A 317 11.10 -0.33 -1.90
CA VAL A 317 11.19 -1.79 -1.79
C VAL A 317 12.53 -2.28 -2.29
N VAL A 318 12.94 -1.93 -3.51
CA VAL A 318 14.19 -2.44 -4.10
C VAL A 318 15.40 -2.05 -3.25
N MET A 319 15.55 -0.75 -2.97
CA MET A 319 16.73 -0.26 -2.26
C MET A 319 16.72 -0.69 -0.79
N GLY A 320 15.53 -0.71 -0.16
CA GLY A 320 15.35 -1.17 1.22
C GLY A 320 15.71 -2.64 1.38
N VAL A 321 15.06 -3.53 0.62
CA VAL A 321 15.28 -4.98 0.68
C VAL A 321 16.74 -5.31 0.37
N ARG A 322 17.33 -4.71 -0.65
CA ARG A 322 18.75 -4.93 -0.97
C ARG A 322 19.67 -4.52 0.18
N THR A 323 19.50 -3.31 0.73
CA THR A 323 20.33 -2.83 1.86
C THR A 323 20.17 -3.73 3.09
N LEU A 324 18.96 -4.19 3.37
CA LEU A 324 18.69 -5.09 4.49
C LEU A 324 19.32 -6.47 4.26
N THR A 325 19.19 -7.03 3.06
CA THR A 325 19.78 -8.33 2.70
C THR A 325 21.30 -8.28 2.79
N GLU A 326 21.94 -7.22 2.28
CA GLU A 326 23.39 -6.99 2.42
C GLU A 326 23.83 -6.84 3.89
N GLY A 327 22.97 -6.28 4.75
CA GLY A 327 23.24 -6.06 6.16
C GLY A 327 23.05 -7.31 7.04
N PHE A 328 22.04 -8.12 6.74
CA PHE A 328 21.70 -9.34 7.48
C PHE A 328 22.53 -10.53 6.99
N HIS A 329 22.64 -10.68 5.67
CA HIS A 329 23.16 -11.87 5.00
C HIS A 329 24.19 -11.49 3.92
N PRO A 330 25.36 -10.94 4.29
CA PRO A 330 26.32 -10.40 3.33
C PRO A 330 26.85 -11.44 2.33
N GLU A 331 26.96 -12.71 2.73
CA GLU A 331 27.38 -13.81 1.85
C GLU A 331 26.29 -14.14 0.82
N ALA A 332 25.04 -14.30 1.26
CA ALA A 332 23.90 -14.53 0.37
C ALA A 332 23.67 -13.34 -0.58
N ALA A 333 23.77 -12.11 -0.08
CA ALA A 333 23.58 -10.90 -0.87
C ALA A 333 24.63 -10.76 -1.98
N ALA A 334 25.85 -11.28 -1.79
CA ALA A 334 26.89 -11.26 -2.80
C ALA A 334 26.61 -12.23 -3.97
N GLU A 335 25.76 -13.23 -3.75
CA GLU A 335 25.33 -14.22 -4.75
C GLU A 335 23.96 -13.88 -5.38
N ALA A 336 23.22 -12.95 -4.78
CA ALA A 336 21.90 -12.53 -5.25
C ALA A 336 21.96 -11.79 -6.60
N ASP A 337 21.06 -12.14 -7.52
CA ASP A 337 20.92 -11.48 -8.83
C ASP A 337 20.08 -10.19 -8.74
N PHE A 338 20.55 -9.21 -7.96
CA PHE A 338 19.87 -7.90 -7.88
C PHE A 338 19.97 -7.14 -9.19
N GLN A 339 18.83 -6.91 -9.84
CA GLN A 339 18.77 -6.32 -11.16
C GLN A 339 18.62 -4.80 -11.15
N THR A 340 19.30 -4.15 -12.10
CA THR A 340 19.00 -2.77 -12.48
C THR A 340 17.62 -2.67 -13.13
N ARG A 341 17.10 -1.44 -13.25
CA ARG A 341 15.82 -1.23 -13.91
C ARG A 341 15.89 -1.63 -15.39
N GLU A 342 16.98 -1.28 -16.05
CA GLU A 342 17.21 -1.58 -17.46
C GLU A 342 17.22 -3.10 -17.72
N GLU A 343 17.84 -3.89 -16.85
CA GLU A 343 17.86 -5.35 -16.95
C GLU A 343 16.47 -5.96 -16.77
N ALA A 344 15.74 -5.54 -15.74
CA ALA A 344 14.40 -6.05 -15.47
C ALA A 344 13.40 -5.72 -16.60
N VAL A 345 13.49 -4.51 -17.17
CA VAL A 345 12.67 -4.12 -18.33
C VAL A 345 13.04 -4.92 -19.56
N ALA A 346 14.34 -5.12 -19.83
CA ALA A 346 14.78 -5.95 -20.95
C ALA A 346 14.30 -7.40 -20.82
N ALA A 347 14.30 -7.98 -19.61
CA ALA A 347 13.75 -9.31 -19.37
C ALA A 347 12.26 -9.39 -19.70
N MET A 348 11.46 -8.40 -19.27
CA MET A 348 10.02 -8.31 -19.55
C MET A 348 9.70 -8.29 -21.07
N GLU A 349 10.54 -7.64 -21.87
CA GLU A 349 10.36 -7.59 -23.34
C GLU A 349 10.67 -8.95 -24.01
N THR A 350 11.62 -9.73 -23.46
CA THR A 350 11.99 -11.03 -24.03
C THR A 350 11.00 -12.15 -23.75
N GLU A 351 10.19 -12.02 -22.69
CA GLU A 351 9.16 -12.99 -22.33
C GLU A 351 7.82 -12.78 -23.05
N THR A 352 7.66 -11.67 -23.78
CA THR A 352 6.49 -11.47 -24.66
C THR A 352 6.65 -12.38 -25.89
N PRO A 353 5.81 -13.41 -26.10
CA PRO A 353 5.97 -14.27 -27.26
C PRO A 353 5.72 -13.45 -28.52
N THR A 354 6.77 -13.28 -29.34
CA THR A 354 6.70 -12.73 -30.69
C THR A 354 5.52 -13.39 -31.40
N ALA A 355 4.48 -12.59 -31.68
CA ALA A 355 3.33 -13.01 -32.45
C ALA A 355 3.82 -13.70 -33.72
N THR A 356 3.35 -14.93 -33.92
CA THR A 356 3.67 -15.78 -35.07
C THR A 356 3.50 -14.97 -36.35
N GLU A 357 4.63 -14.68 -37.00
CA GLU A 357 4.69 -14.15 -38.35
C GLU A 357 3.83 -15.04 -39.24
N SER A 358 2.72 -14.48 -39.71
CA SER A 358 1.77 -15.17 -40.58
C SER A 358 2.47 -15.52 -41.88
N GLN A 359 2.84 -16.79 -42.04
CA GLN A 359 3.31 -17.35 -43.31
C GLN A 359 2.25 -17.10 -44.40
N PRO A 360 2.64 -16.69 -45.62
CA PRO A 360 1.69 -16.42 -46.68
C PRO A 360 1.06 -17.73 -47.16
N ILE A 361 -0.27 -17.79 -47.05
CA ILE A 361 -1.13 -18.78 -47.71
C ILE A 361 -0.90 -18.71 -49.23
N THR A 362 -0.35 -19.79 -49.79
CA THR A 362 -0.25 -20.01 -51.22
C THR A 362 -1.55 -20.63 -51.71
N ASP A 363 -2.31 -19.84 -52.49
CA ASP A 363 -3.47 -20.31 -53.24
C ASP A 363 -3.05 -21.37 -54.26
N THR A 364 -3.72 -22.52 -54.24
CA THR A 364 -3.80 -23.43 -55.39
C THR A 364 -5.25 -23.92 -55.51
N PRO A 365 -5.91 -23.74 -56.66
CA PRO A 365 -7.32 -24.06 -56.80
C PRO A 365 -7.49 -25.56 -57.03
N SER A 366 -8.41 -26.19 -56.31
CA SER A 366 -8.93 -27.51 -56.67
C SER A 366 -10.42 -27.45 -56.92
N THR A 367 -10.77 -28.14 -57.99
CA THR A 367 -11.92 -28.02 -58.85
C THR A 367 -13.21 -28.54 -58.21
N THR A 368 -14.29 -27.86 -58.51
CA THR A 368 -15.69 -28.25 -58.31
C THR A 368 -15.98 -29.69 -58.73
N THR A 369 -16.73 -30.42 -57.90
CA THR A 369 -17.66 -31.45 -58.38
C THR A 369 -19.00 -31.27 -57.69
N THR A 370 -19.99 -30.95 -58.52
CA THR A 370 -21.40 -30.77 -58.20
C THR A 370 -22.07 -32.12 -58.00
N ALA A 371 -22.90 -32.26 -56.98
CA ALA A 371 -24.06 -33.16 -57.01
C ALA A 371 -25.20 -32.53 -56.20
N ALA A 372 -26.26 -32.21 -56.93
CA ALA A 372 -27.53 -31.69 -56.45
C ALA A 372 -28.38 -32.80 -55.81
N VAL A 373 -29.33 -32.42 -54.94
CA VAL A 373 -30.77 -32.79 -54.85
C VAL A 373 -31.32 -31.96 -53.66
N ASP A 374 -32.03 -30.85 -53.87
CA ASP A 374 -33.48 -30.70 -54.12
C ASP A 374 -34.36 -31.15 -52.93
N ASP A 375 -35.03 -30.22 -52.24
CA ASP A 375 -36.49 -30.02 -52.29
C ASP A 375 -37.01 -29.19 -51.08
N THR A 376 -37.45 -27.97 -51.38
CA THR A 376 -38.71 -27.25 -50.99
C THR A 376 -39.11 -27.02 -49.50
N PRO A 377 -39.75 -25.86 -49.18
CA PRO A 377 -39.86 -25.31 -47.83
C PRO A 377 -41.24 -25.54 -47.19
N ALA A 378 -41.33 -25.35 -45.87
CA ALA A 378 -42.61 -25.17 -45.19
C ALA A 378 -42.50 -24.06 -44.14
N ALA A 379 -43.18 -22.95 -44.43
CA ALA A 379 -43.60 -21.96 -43.45
C ALA A 379 -44.77 -22.53 -42.64
N THR A 380 -44.84 -22.24 -41.34
CA THR A 380 -46.12 -22.03 -40.67
C THR A 380 -45.93 -21.12 -39.46
N GLU A 381 -46.62 -19.99 -39.47
CA GLU A 381 -46.96 -19.22 -38.28
C GLU A 381 -47.77 -20.08 -37.30
N THR A 382 -47.69 -19.80 -35.99
CA THR A 382 -48.88 -19.55 -35.15
C THR A 382 -48.51 -19.24 -33.70
N SER A 383 -49.05 -18.11 -33.21
CA SER A 383 -49.76 -17.96 -31.93
C SER A 383 -49.01 -17.95 -30.58
N GLY A 384 -49.04 -16.78 -29.92
CA GLY A 384 -49.08 -16.67 -28.44
C GLY A 384 -50.44 -17.14 -27.86
N PRO A 385 -50.83 -16.90 -26.57
CA PRO A 385 -50.45 -15.78 -25.68
C PRO A 385 -50.26 -16.14 -24.16
N GLY A 386 -49.99 -15.12 -23.31
CA GLY A 386 -50.47 -15.06 -21.91
C GLY A 386 -49.43 -14.93 -20.80
N PHE A 387 -49.09 -13.72 -20.34
CA PHE A 387 -49.69 -12.94 -19.21
C PHE A 387 -49.37 -13.42 -17.79
N GLY A 388 -48.68 -12.55 -17.03
CA GLY A 388 -48.49 -12.64 -15.59
C GLY A 388 -48.00 -11.31 -15.00
N VAL A 389 -48.92 -10.36 -14.84
CA VAL A 389 -48.74 -9.05 -14.18
C VAL A 389 -48.81 -9.24 -12.66
N ALA A 390 -47.91 -8.61 -11.90
CA ALA A 390 -48.15 -8.29 -10.49
C ALA A 390 -47.82 -6.82 -10.23
N LEU A 391 -48.89 -6.05 -10.06
CA LEU A 391 -48.92 -4.66 -9.63
C LEU A 391 -48.73 -4.58 -8.11
N ALA A 392 -48.00 -3.57 -7.64
CA ALA A 392 -48.22 -2.97 -6.33
C ALA A 392 -48.14 -1.44 -6.45
N VAL A 393 -49.31 -0.81 -6.37
CA VAL A 393 -49.55 0.62 -6.17
C VAL A 393 -50.30 0.75 -4.85
N LEU A 394 -49.96 1.76 -4.04
CA LEU A 394 -50.82 2.61 -3.16
C LEU A 394 -49.83 3.48 -2.34
N ALA A 395 -49.75 4.81 -2.39
CA ALA A 395 -50.69 5.95 -2.42
C ALA A 395 -50.54 6.81 -1.13
N VAL A 396 -49.83 7.94 -1.31
CA VAL A 396 -49.96 9.31 -0.79
C VAL A 396 -51.06 9.66 0.24
N LEU A 397 -50.71 10.52 1.22
CA LEU A 397 -51.42 11.72 1.73
C LEU A 397 -50.39 12.54 2.57
N GLY A 398 -49.98 13.79 2.27
CA GLY A 398 -50.70 15.08 2.28
C GLY A 398 -50.76 15.64 3.72
N SER A 399 -50.13 16.75 4.16
CA SER A 399 -50.32 18.19 3.83
C SER A 399 -49.31 19.00 4.69
N ALA A 400 -48.49 19.93 4.20
CA ALA A 400 -48.74 21.37 3.97
C ALA A 400 -49.11 22.24 5.20
N LEU A 401 -48.27 23.28 5.45
CA LEU A 401 -48.55 24.69 5.83
C LEU A 401 -48.01 25.24 7.17
N LEU A 402 -47.10 26.23 7.00
CA LEU A 402 -46.99 27.55 7.64
C LEU A 402 -47.08 27.69 9.17
N ALA A 403 -46.03 28.28 9.77
CA ALA A 403 -46.17 29.61 10.40
C ALA A 403 -44.81 30.24 10.75
N ARG A 404 -44.78 31.56 10.55
CA ARG A 404 -43.73 32.56 10.79
C ARG A 404 -43.79 33.02 12.25
N ARG A 405 -42.64 33.49 12.76
CA ARG A 405 -42.43 34.74 13.57
C ARG A 405 -42.21 34.67 15.10
N GLU A 406 -41.22 35.49 15.50
CA GLU A 406 -40.90 36.11 16.83
C GLU A 406 -40.11 35.23 17.82
N ARG A 407 -38.91 35.59 18.32
CA ARG A 407 -38.20 36.87 18.50
C ARG A 407 -36.70 36.73 18.28
#